data_AF-A0AAV7Y4D3-F1
#
_entry.id   AF-A0AAV7Y4D3-F1
#
_cell.length_a   1.000
_cell.length_b   1.000
_cell.length_c   1.000
_cell.angle_alpha   90.00
_cell.angle_beta   90.00
_cell.angle_gamma   90.00
#
_symmetry.space_group_name_H-M   'P 1'
#
loop_
_entity.id
_entity.type
_entity.pdbx_description
1 polymer ?
#
loop_
_entity_poly.entity_id
_entity_poly.type
_entity_poly.pdbx_seq_one_letter_code
_entity_poly.pdbx_strand_id
1 'polypeptide(L)'
;MKEKINVILLYTNPFKEFLKLLVSLIIPILIWTSYGIPTHFIYQFYLTIKAIILSVKNLYEYRKATKYLQNDFANVTQEDLDRENICIFCRTEMHLNDSKKLPCGHCHHTNCLNQWFQQKRTCPLCNFQVMSIQNGGD
;
A
#
# COMPACT_ATOMS: atom_id res chain seq x y z
N MET A 1 20.88 6.74 74.65
CA MET A 1 21.42 5.90 73.56
C MET A 1 20.40 5.67 72.44
N LYS A 2 19.16 5.22 72.76
CA LYS A 2 18.06 5.04 71.80
C LYS A 2 17.71 6.29 70.98
N GLU A 3 17.77 7.47 71.58
CA GLU A 3 17.47 8.75 70.92
C GLU A 3 18.47 9.09 69.79
N LYS A 4 19.78 8.85 70.03
CA LYS A 4 20.82 9.01 69.01
C LYS A 4 20.65 8.00 67.87
N ILE A 5 20.25 6.77 68.19
CA ILE A 5 19.95 5.73 67.19
C ILE A 5 18.74 6.13 66.33
N ASN A 6 17.67 6.67 66.92
CA ASN A 6 16.48 7.12 66.19
C ASN A 6 16.77 8.30 65.25
N VAL A 7 17.61 9.25 65.66
CA VAL A 7 18.05 10.37 64.81
C VAL A 7 18.89 9.87 63.62
N ILE A 8 19.78 8.90 63.86
CA ILE A 8 20.57 8.26 62.80
C ILE A 8 19.65 7.47 61.85
N LEU A 9 18.66 6.75 62.38
CA LEU A 9 17.66 6.01 61.58
C LEU A 9 16.78 6.97 60.76
N LEU A 10 16.40 8.13 61.31
CA LEU A 10 15.61 9.14 60.62
C LEU A 10 16.37 9.79 59.45
N TYR A 11 17.69 9.95 59.56
CA TYR A 11 18.53 10.51 58.50
C TYR A 11 18.97 9.47 57.45
N THR A 12 19.26 8.24 57.88
CA THR A 12 19.70 7.16 56.97
C THR A 12 18.59 6.63 56.07
N ASN A 13 17.33 6.66 56.52
CA ASN A 13 16.19 6.17 55.75
C ASN A 13 15.86 7.00 54.48
N PRO A 14 15.67 8.33 54.53
CA PRO A 14 15.40 9.14 53.34
C PRO A 14 16.58 9.18 52.38
N PHE A 15 17.82 9.15 52.89
CA PHE A 15 19.01 9.12 52.06
C PHE A 15 19.12 7.82 51.25
N LYS A 16 18.81 6.68 51.88
CA LYS A 16 18.80 5.36 51.20
C LYS A 16 17.73 5.28 50.12
N GLU A 17 16.53 5.80 50.37
CA GLU A 17 15.44 5.83 49.37
C GLU A 17 15.76 6.78 48.20
N PHE A 18 16.39 7.92 48.49
CA PHE A 18 16.87 8.84 47.45
C PHE A 18 17.95 8.20 46.57
N LEU A 19 18.93 7.52 47.18
CA LEU A 19 19.97 6.81 46.44
C LEU A 19 19.38 5.68 45.57
N LYS A 20 18.41 4.93 46.10
CA LYS A 20 17.69 3.88 45.37
C LYS A 20 16.92 4.45 44.17
N LEU A 21 16.28 5.61 44.32
CA LEU A 21 15.60 6.31 43.24
C LEU A 21 16.59 6.78 42.16
N LEU A 22 17.71 7.38 42.56
CA LEU A 22 18.75 7.82 41.63
C LEU A 22 19.30 6.65 40.80
N VAL A 23 19.65 5.55 41.47
CA VAL A 23 20.15 4.34 40.80
C VAL A 23 19.09 3.74 39.87
N SER A 24 17.83 3.72 40.29
CA SER A 24 16.72 3.22 39.47
C SER A 24 16.42 4.06 38.24
N LEU A 25 16.84 5.34 38.20
CA LEU A 25 16.74 6.19 37.02
C LEU A 25 18.00 6.11 36.15
N ILE A 26 19.18 6.04 36.77
CA ILE A 26 20.47 6.02 36.06
C ILE A 26 20.67 4.71 35.31
N ILE A 27 20.32 3.55 35.90
CA ILE A 27 20.54 2.24 35.27
C ILE A 27 19.74 2.06 33.96
N PRO A 28 18.43 2.37 33.89
CA PRO A 28 17.69 2.32 32.63
C PRO A 28 18.21 3.29 31.57
N ILE A 29 18.68 4.48 31.98
CA ILE A 29 19.29 5.47 31.07
C ILE A 29 20.59 4.92 30.47
N LEU A 30 21.43 4.28 31.28
CA LEU A 30 22.68 3.65 30.82
C LEU A 30 22.42 2.41 29.95
N ILE A 31 21.40 1.62 30.27
CA ILE A 31 20.98 0.48 29.45
C ILE A 31 20.40 0.95 28.11
N TRP A 32 19.66 2.07 28.09
CA TRP A 32 19.19 2.70 26.86
C TRP A 32 20.34 3.22 25.98
N THR A 33 21.37 3.82 26.58
CA THR A 33 22.52 4.39 25.86
C THR A 33 23.51 3.32 25.39
N SER A 34 23.62 2.20 26.10
CA SER A 34 24.57 1.12 25.79
C SER A 34 24.01 -0.01 24.92
N TYR A 35 22.75 -0.42 25.12
CA TYR A 35 22.16 -1.58 24.42
C TYR A 35 21.22 -1.22 23.28
N GLY A 36 20.78 0.03 23.19
CA GLY A 36 19.98 0.51 22.09
C GLY A 36 18.57 -0.13 21.98
N ILE A 37 17.57 0.53 22.55
CA ILE A 37 16.19 0.50 22.00
C ILE A 37 15.99 1.59 20.91
N PRO A 38 16.91 1.69 19.93
CA PRO A 38 16.53 2.21 18.62
C PRO A 38 16.71 1.23 17.48
N THR A 39 17.76 0.41 17.37
CA THR A 39 18.07 -0.26 16.09
C THR A 39 17.08 -1.35 15.69
N HIS A 40 16.69 -2.25 16.61
CA HIS A 40 15.73 -3.32 16.30
C HIS A 40 14.32 -2.78 16.07
N PHE A 41 13.86 -1.84 16.91
CA PHE A 41 12.56 -1.19 16.73
C PHE A 41 12.56 -0.32 15.47
N ILE A 42 13.57 0.51 15.23
CA ILE A 42 13.69 1.30 13.98
C ILE A 42 13.74 0.38 12.77
N TYR A 43 14.41 -0.77 12.84
CA TYR A 43 14.44 -1.73 11.74
C TYR A 43 13.06 -2.34 11.47
N GLN A 44 12.35 -2.79 12.51
CA GLN A 44 10.98 -3.32 12.38
C GLN A 44 9.99 -2.23 11.90
N PHE A 45 10.10 -1.01 12.41
CA PHE A 45 9.31 0.13 11.96
C PHE A 45 9.66 0.53 10.52
N TYR A 46 10.94 0.51 10.14
CA TYR A 46 11.39 0.80 8.78
C TYR A 46 10.87 -0.23 7.77
N LEU A 47 10.94 -1.52 8.12
CA LEU A 47 10.41 -2.59 7.27
C LEU A 47 8.90 -2.45 7.05
N THR A 48 8.15 -2.16 8.12
CA THR A 48 6.70 -1.97 8.03
C THR A 48 6.33 -0.70 7.28
N ILE A 49 7.01 0.42 7.52
CA ILE A 49 6.85 1.67 6.76
C ILE A 49 7.15 1.46 5.27
N LYS A 50 8.24 0.76 4.93
CA LYS A 50 8.59 0.43 3.55
C LYS A 50 7.53 -0.43 2.87
N ALA A 51 7.00 -1.44 3.56
CA ALA A 51 5.93 -2.29 3.04
C ALA A 51 4.65 -1.48 2.76
N ILE A 52 4.30 -0.55 3.65
CA ILE A 52 3.16 0.35 3.48
C ILE A 52 3.39 1.30 2.30
N ILE A 53 4.56 1.95 2.20
CA ILE A 53 4.89 2.85 1.07
C ILE A 53 4.82 2.09 -0.26
N LEU A 54 5.36 0.87 -0.33
CA LEU A 54 5.32 0.04 -1.53
C LEU A 54 3.87 -0.34 -1.89
N SER A 55 3.07 -0.70 -0.89
CA SER A 55 1.65 -1.02 -1.09
C SER A 55 0.87 0.18 -1.58
N VAL A 56 1.11 1.37 -1.02
CA VAL A 56 0.48 2.62 -1.46
C VAL A 56 0.90 2.98 -2.89
N LYS A 57 2.18 2.81 -3.25
CA LYS A 57 2.65 3.00 -4.63
C LYS A 57 1.96 2.04 -5.59
N ASN A 58 1.86 0.76 -5.24
CA ASN A 58 1.17 -0.23 -6.06
C ASN A 58 -0.31 0.10 -6.22
N LEU A 59 -0.99 0.55 -5.16
CA LEU A 59 -2.37 1.01 -5.21
C LEU A 59 -2.53 2.27 -6.07
N TYR A 60 -1.57 3.19 -6.01
CA TYR A 60 -1.56 4.38 -6.85
C TYR A 60 -1.41 4.03 -8.33
N GLU A 61 -0.44 3.19 -8.68
CA GLU A 61 -0.24 2.71 -10.05
C GLU A 61 -1.46 1.92 -10.55
N TYR A 62 -2.06 1.07 -9.69
CA TYR A 62 -3.31 0.38 -10.01
C TYR A 62 -4.43 1.37 -10.34
N ARG A 63 -4.66 2.37 -9.48
CA ARG A 63 -5.69 3.41 -9.69
C ARG A 63 -5.41 4.27 -10.92
N LYS A 64 -4.14 4.50 -11.25
CA LYS A 64 -3.73 5.26 -12.42
C LYS A 64 -3.99 4.48 -13.70
N ALA A 65 -3.65 3.19 -13.74
CA ALA A 65 -3.94 2.29 -14.86
C ALA A 65 -5.45 2.21 -15.16
N THR A 66 -6.29 2.12 -14.12
CA THR A 66 -7.75 2.09 -14.28
C THR A 66 -8.32 3.37 -14.92
N LYS A 67 -7.70 4.53 -14.68
CA LYS A 67 -8.15 5.82 -15.25
C LYS A 67 -7.89 5.95 -16.76
N TYR A 68 -6.78 5.42 -17.26
CA TYR A 68 -6.47 5.49 -18.70
C TYR A 68 -7.50 4.75 -19.54
N LEU A 69 -7.89 3.53 -19.14
CA LEU A 69 -8.93 2.80 -19.88
C LEU A 69 -10.30 3.47 -19.81
N GLN A 70 -10.60 4.15 -18.70
CA GLN A 70 -11.91 4.79 -18.53
C GLN A 70 -12.08 6.02 -19.42
N ASN A 71 -11.00 6.79 -19.64
CA ASN A 71 -11.04 8.02 -20.43
C ASN A 71 -10.74 7.82 -21.92
N ASP A 72 -9.90 6.85 -22.29
CA ASP A 72 -9.40 6.74 -23.67
C ASP A 72 -10.28 5.84 -24.57
N PHE A 73 -11.14 5.01 -23.99
CA PHE A 73 -12.01 4.09 -24.74
C PHE A 73 -13.48 4.41 -24.57
N ALA A 74 -14.22 4.31 -25.68
CA ALA A 74 -15.66 4.50 -25.70
C ALA A 74 -16.37 3.50 -24.76
N ASN A 75 -17.41 3.99 -24.10
CA ASN A 75 -18.31 3.12 -23.34
C ASN A 75 -19.04 2.20 -24.33
N VAL A 76 -19.24 0.95 -23.92
CA VAL A 76 -19.99 -0.05 -24.70
C VAL A 76 -21.46 0.38 -24.74
N THR A 77 -22.13 0.26 -25.88
CA THR A 77 -23.59 0.49 -25.98
C THR A 77 -24.36 -0.80 -25.77
N GLN A 78 -25.66 -0.71 -25.52
CA GLN A 78 -26.47 -1.90 -25.25
C GLN A 78 -26.52 -2.85 -26.45
N GLU A 79 -26.50 -2.30 -27.67
CA GLU A 79 -26.49 -3.08 -28.92
C GLU A 79 -25.18 -3.87 -29.12
N ASP A 80 -24.07 -3.40 -28.54
CA ASP A 80 -22.79 -4.11 -28.59
C ASP A 80 -22.76 -5.30 -27.61
N LEU A 81 -23.37 -5.14 -26.43
CA LEU A 81 -23.54 -6.21 -25.44
C LEU A 81 -24.48 -7.30 -25.95
N ASP A 82 -25.53 -6.94 -26.69
CA ASP A 82 -26.46 -7.90 -27.27
C ASP A 82 -25.81 -8.82 -28.32
N ARG A 83 -24.67 -8.40 -28.90
CA ARG A 83 -23.89 -9.21 -29.85
C ARG A 83 -22.90 -10.12 -29.13
N GLU A 84 -22.14 -9.58 -28.18
CA GLU A 84 -21.10 -10.29 -27.44
C GLU A 84 -21.04 -9.81 -25.98
N ASN A 85 -21.80 -10.46 -25.09
CA ASN A 85 -21.83 -10.13 -23.66
C ASN A 85 -20.84 -10.91 -22.80
N ILE A 86 -20.04 -11.84 -23.34
CA ILE A 86 -19.13 -12.67 -22.53
C ILE A 86 -17.69 -12.18 -22.68
N CYS A 87 -17.05 -11.82 -21.58
CA CYS A 87 -15.64 -11.44 -21.60
C CYS A 87 -14.74 -12.67 -21.80
N ILE A 88 -13.85 -12.65 -22.80
CA ILE A 88 -12.98 -13.79 -23.11
C ILE A 88 -11.97 -14.15 -22.00
N PHE A 89 -11.65 -13.21 -21.12
CA PHE A 89 -10.61 -13.37 -20.09
C PHE A 89 -11.15 -14.09 -18.86
N CYS A 90 -12.29 -13.64 -18.33
CA CYS A 90 -12.93 -14.19 -17.13
C CYS A 90 -14.11 -15.11 -17.46
N ARG A 91 -14.55 -15.18 -18.72
CA ARG A 91 -15.71 -15.96 -19.19
C ARG A 91 -17.00 -15.64 -18.42
N THR A 92 -17.15 -14.39 -17.99
CA THR A 92 -18.31 -13.87 -17.26
C THR A 92 -19.01 -12.82 -18.08
N GLU A 93 -20.30 -12.62 -17.82
CA GLU A 93 -21.13 -11.59 -18.44
C GLU A 93 -20.59 -10.18 -18.17
N MET A 94 -20.72 -9.33 -19.19
CA MET A 94 -20.30 -7.94 -19.22
C MET A 94 -21.50 -7.02 -19.00
N HIS A 95 -21.29 -5.89 -18.33
CA HIS A 95 -22.30 -4.86 -18.14
C HIS A 95 -21.82 -3.51 -18.68
N LEU A 96 -22.76 -2.60 -18.95
CA LEU A 96 -22.46 -1.26 -19.48
C LEU A 96 -21.46 -0.47 -18.61
N ASN A 97 -21.49 -0.66 -17.30
CA ASN A 97 -20.70 0.11 -16.33
C ASN A 97 -19.26 -0.39 -16.14
N ASP A 98 -18.97 -1.64 -16.51
CA ASP A 98 -17.67 -2.26 -16.26
C ASP A 98 -16.95 -2.66 -17.55
N SER A 99 -17.51 -2.35 -18.72
CA SER A 99 -17.03 -2.81 -20.02
C SER A 99 -16.61 -1.68 -20.94
N LYS A 100 -15.56 -1.93 -21.73
CA LYS A 100 -14.99 -0.96 -22.68
C LYS A 100 -14.87 -1.55 -24.06
N LYS A 101 -15.17 -0.72 -25.06
CA LYS A 101 -15.06 -1.05 -26.48
C LYS A 101 -13.71 -0.56 -27.01
N LEU A 102 -12.92 -1.46 -27.57
CA LEU A 102 -11.69 -1.09 -28.27
C LEU A 102 -12.03 -0.46 -29.64
N PRO A 103 -11.11 0.33 -30.24
CA PRO A 103 -11.32 0.90 -31.57
C PRO A 103 -11.50 -0.14 -32.69
N CYS A 104 -11.07 -1.38 -32.46
CA CYS A 104 -11.34 -2.50 -33.37
C CYS A 104 -12.77 -3.07 -33.25
N GLY A 105 -13.58 -2.60 -32.30
CA GLY A 105 -14.97 -3.00 -32.09
C GLY A 105 -15.21 -4.06 -31.02
N HIS A 106 -14.17 -4.73 -30.50
CA HIS A 106 -14.32 -5.77 -29.48
C HIS A 106 -14.54 -5.20 -28.06
N CYS A 107 -15.37 -5.89 -27.28
CA CYS A 107 -15.77 -5.50 -25.93
C CYS A 107 -15.15 -6.40 -24.85
N HIS A 108 -14.60 -5.79 -23.80
CA HIS A 108 -14.02 -6.51 -22.67
C HIS A 108 -14.29 -5.76 -21.35
N HIS A 109 -14.30 -6.47 -20.21
CA HIS A 109 -14.26 -5.83 -18.90
C HIS A 109 -13.03 -4.92 -18.79
N THR A 110 -13.24 -3.72 -18.25
CA THR A 110 -12.21 -2.72 -18.01
C THR A 110 -11.07 -3.30 -17.17
N ASN A 111 -11.39 -4.11 -16.16
CA ASN A 111 -10.36 -4.73 -15.30
C ASN A 111 -9.55 -5.81 -16.03
N CYS A 112 -10.21 -6.70 -16.76
CA CYS A 112 -9.54 -7.74 -17.53
C CYS A 112 -8.66 -7.15 -18.65
N LEU A 113 -9.18 -6.13 -19.33
CA LEU A 113 -8.46 -5.41 -20.38
C LEU A 113 -7.22 -4.70 -19.80
N ASN A 114 -7.33 -4.11 -18.61
CA ASN A 114 -6.20 -3.49 -17.91
C ASN A 114 -5.08 -4.49 -17.66
N GLN A 115 -5.42 -5.65 -17.10
CA GLN A 115 -4.45 -6.69 -16.79
C GLN A 115 -3.76 -7.21 -18.07
N TRP A 116 -4.50 -7.35 -19.17
CA TRP A 116 -3.92 -7.74 -20.45
C TRP A 116 -2.96 -6.68 -21.01
N PHE A 117 -3.32 -5.39 -20.94
CA PHE A 117 -2.47 -4.30 -21.44
C PHE A 117 -1.20 -4.06 -20.63
N GLN A 118 -1.10 -4.58 -19.41
CA GLN A 118 0.17 -4.63 -18.68
C GLN A 118 1.20 -5.55 -19.38
N GLN A 119 0.74 -6.55 -20.13
CA GLN A 119 1.59 -7.52 -20.85
C GLN A 119 1.69 -7.22 -22.36
N LYS A 120 0.54 -7.02 -23.02
CA LYS A 120 0.45 -6.78 -24.47
C LYS A 120 -0.58 -5.69 -24.78
N ARG A 121 -0.18 -4.65 -25.50
CA ARG A 121 -1.07 -3.54 -25.95
C ARG A 121 -1.77 -3.84 -27.28
N THR A 122 -2.27 -5.06 -27.43
CA THR A 122 -2.98 -5.53 -28.63
C THR A 122 -4.34 -6.11 -28.23
N CYS A 123 -5.32 -6.04 -29.12
CA CYS A 123 -6.59 -6.74 -28.93
C CYS A 123 -6.35 -8.26 -28.93
N PRO A 124 -6.85 -9.02 -27.94
CA PRO A 124 -6.67 -10.47 -27.86
C PRO A 124 -7.45 -11.26 -28.94
N LEU A 125 -8.51 -10.68 -29.51
CA LEU A 125 -9.35 -11.31 -30.53
C LEU A 125 -8.79 -11.13 -31.94
N CYS A 126 -8.35 -9.91 -32.27
CA CYS A 126 -7.92 -9.56 -33.63
C CYS A 126 -6.47 -9.12 -33.75
N ASN A 127 -5.68 -9.17 -32.67
CA ASN A 127 -4.29 -8.67 -32.60
C ASN A 127 -4.10 -7.20 -33.01
N PHE A 128 -5.18 -6.42 -33.14
CA PHE A 128 -5.10 -5.01 -33.48
C PHE A 128 -4.27 -4.22 -32.45
N GLN A 129 -3.31 -3.42 -32.92
CA GLN A 129 -2.44 -2.63 -32.06
C GLN A 129 -3.12 -1.32 -31.68
N VAL A 130 -3.38 -1.13 -30.39
CA VAL A 130 -4.24 -0.03 -29.92
C VAL A 130 -3.52 1.33 -29.93
N MET A 131 -2.17 1.34 -29.92
CA MET A 131 -1.36 2.56 -29.88
C MET A 131 -1.11 3.23 -31.24
N SER A 132 -1.51 2.62 -32.36
CA SER A 132 -1.28 3.22 -33.70
C SER A 132 -2.25 4.35 -34.04
N ILE A 133 -3.36 4.50 -33.31
CA ILE A 133 -4.39 5.51 -33.62
C ILE A 133 -4.08 6.88 -33.02
N GLN A 134 -3.16 6.98 -32.04
CA GLN A 134 -2.77 8.29 -31.48
C GLN A 134 -1.82 9.10 -32.39
N ASN A 135 -1.33 8.53 -33.50
CA ASN A 135 -0.48 9.21 -34.50
C ASN A 135 -1.17 9.26 -35.88
N GLY A 136 -2.40 9.76 -35.93
CA GLY A 136 -3.17 9.90 -37.17
C GLY A 136 -4.09 11.10 -37.10
N GLY A 137 -3.50 12.26 -36.85
CA GLY A 137 -4.13 13.56 -37.00
C GLY A 137 -3.53 14.31 -38.17
N ASP A 138 -3.66 13.74 -39.38
CA ASP A 138 -3.52 14.41 -40.67
C ASP A 138 -4.81 14.15 -41.48
#